data_AF-A0A3C1B2H6-F1
#
_entry.id   AF-A0A3C1B2H6-F1
#
_cell.length_a   1.000
_cell.length_b   1.000
_cell.length_c   1.000
_cell.angle_alpha   90.00
_cell.angle_beta   90.00
_cell.angle_gamma   90.00
#
_symmetry.space_group_name_H-M   'P 1'
#
loop_
_entity.id
_entity.type
_entity.pdbx_description
1 polymer ?
#
loop_
_entity_poly.entity_id
_entity_poly.type
_entity_poly.pdbx_seq_one_letter_code
_entity_poly.pdbx_strand_id
1 'polypeptide(L)'
;VLGIQNSGIGYDQILISPEYDIPLIKVEGSYNSIRGKIDLCWEKAGGEILISGSAPANSTAFLRLPDGKRIGLGNGRFAISVATKGDN
;
A
#
# COMPACT_ATOMS: atom_id res chain seq x y z
N VAL A 1 7.72 3.47 -8.35
CA VAL A 1 6.40 4.07 -8.67
C VAL A 1 5.24 3.49 -7.86
N LEU A 2 4.79 2.23 -8.02
CA LEU A 2 3.63 1.73 -7.24
C LEU A 2 3.95 1.34 -5.79
N GLY A 3 5.21 0.96 -5.53
CA GLY A 3 5.65 0.58 -4.19
C GLY A 3 5.24 -0.83 -3.74
N ILE A 4 4.66 -1.64 -4.63
CA ILE A 4 4.33 -3.04 -4.34
C ILE A 4 5.61 -3.86 -4.34
N GLN A 5 5.99 -4.35 -3.17
CA GLN A 5 7.10 -5.26 -2.97
C GLN A 5 6.59 -6.60 -2.50
N ASN A 6 7.06 -7.65 -3.14
CA ASN A 6 6.99 -9.00 -2.58
C ASN A 6 7.88 -8.98 -1.32
N SER A 7 7.29 -9.31 -0.17
CA SER A 7 8.03 -9.49 1.09
C SER A 7 8.00 -10.93 1.58
N GLY A 8 7.54 -11.88 0.75
CA GLY A 8 7.35 -13.28 1.12
C GLY A 8 7.30 -14.20 -0.11
N ILE A 9 7.13 -15.50 0.10
CA ILE A 9 7.19 -16.48 -1.00
C ILE A 9 5.92 -16.38 -1.85
N GLY A 10 6.07 -16.07 -3.14
CA GLY A 10 4.98 -16.09 -4.11
C GLY A 10 3.86 -15.06 -3.89
N TYR A 11 4.16 -13.87 -3.32
CA TYR A 11 3.16 -12.87 -2.91
C TYR A 11 2.29 -13.32 -1.73
N ASP A 12 2.84 -14.13 -0.82
CA ASP A 12 2.26 -14.36 0.50
C ASP A 12 2.09 -13.05 1.29
N GLN A 13 3.16 -12.25 1.31
CA GLN A 13 3.19 -10.94 1.95
C GLN A 13 3.44 -9.85 0.91
N ILE A 14 2.56 -8.85 0.92
CA ILE A 14 2.61 -7.71 0.01
C ILE A 14 3.01 -6.50 0.83
N LEU A 15 4.22 -6.00 0.64
CA LEU A 15 4.66 -4.75 1.25
C LEU A 15 4.33 -3.60 0.31
N ILE A 16 3.45 -2.71 0.76
CA ILE A 16 3.09 -1.47 0.09
C ILE A 16 3.99 -0.38 0.68
N SER A 17 4.90 0.13 -0.12
CA SER A 17 5.81 1.22 0.24
C SER A 17 5.64 2.33 -0.79
N PRO A 18 4.62 3.21 -0.64
CA PRO A 18 4.45 4.35 -1.53
C PRO A 18 5.72 5.19 -1.51
N GLU A 19 6.14 5.70 -2.67
CA GLU A 19 7.18 6.72 -2.69
C GLU A 19 6.54 8.04 -2.25
N TYR A 20 6.93 8.51 -1.06
CA TYR A 20 6.40 9.75 -0.50
C TYR A 20 7.07 11.00 -1.08
N ASP A 21 8.26 10.84 -1.64
CA ASP A 21 9.10 11.92 -2.18
C ASP A 21 8.73 12.35 -3.60
N ILE A 22 7.87 11.59 -4.29
CA ILE A 22 7.43 11.92 -5.65
C ILE A 22 6.28 12.94 -5.64
N PRO A 23 6.22 13.88 -6.60
CA PRO A 23 5.16 14.88 -6.75
C PRO A 23 3.83 14.29 -7.26
N LEU A 24 3.68 12.96 -7.19
CA LEU A 24 2.49 12.25 -7.63
C LEU A 24 1.41 12.35 -6.55
N ILE A 25 0.27 12.92 -6.94
CA ILE A 25 -0.91 13.14 -6.09
C ILE A 25 -1.71 11.84 -5.96
N LYS A 26 -1.78 11.03 -7.01
CA LYS A 26 -2.52 9.77 -7.01
C LYS A 26 -1.76 8.73 -7.81
N VAL A 27 -1.70 7.52 -7.27
CA VAL A 27 -1.10 6.37 -7.91
C VAL A 27 -2.04 5.19 -7.71
N GLU A 28 -2.53 4.64 -8.82
CA GLU A 28 -3.23 3.38 -8.83
C GLU A 28 -2.41 2.33 -9.56
N GLY A 29 -2.57 1.08 -9.15
CA GLY A 29 -2.10 -0.05 -9.91
C GLY A 29 -2.77 -1.33 -9.49
N SER A 30 -2.78 -2.24 -10.45
CA SER A 30 -3.26 -3.58 -10.26
C SER A 30 -2.15 -4.55 -10.62
N TYR A 31 -2.01 -5.59 -9.80
CA TYR A 31 -1.01 -6.61 -9.97
C TYR A 31 -1.68 -7.98 -9.94
N ASN A 32 -1.64 -8.69 -11.07
CA ASN A 32 -2.12 -10.06 -11.15
C ASN A 32 -1.03 -11.01 -10.64
N SER A 33 -1.21 -11.52 -9.42
CA SER A 33 -0.38 -12.58 -8.87
C SER A 33 -0.96 -13.96 -9.16
N ILE A 34 -0.14 -15.00 -9.01
CA ILE A 34 -0.57 -16.41 -8.99
C ILE A 34 -1.73 -16.65 -7.99
N ARG A 35 -1.78 -15.87 -6.91
CA ARG A 35 -2.75 -16.01 -5.82
C ARG A 35 -4.04 -15.21 -6.03
N GLY A 36 -4.11 -14.41 -7.11
CA GLY A 36 -5.23 -13.54 -7.42
C GLY A 36 -4.79 -12.12 -7.81
N LYS A 37 -5.77 -11.31 -8.19
CA LYS A 37 -5.58 -9.90 -8.51
C LYS A 37 -5.46 -9.08 -7.23
N ILE A 38 -4.41 -8.27 -7.16
CA ILE A 38 -4.19 -7.28 -6.10
C ILE A 38 -4.48 -5.93 -6.73
N ASP A 39 -5.40 -5.17 -6.17
CA ASP A 39 -5.66 -3.80 -6.57
C ASP A 39 -5.18 -2.87 -5.46
N LEU A 40 -4.45 -1.83 -5.81
CA LEU A 40 -3.94 -0.84 -4.88
C LEU A 40 -4.07 0.55 -5.49
N CYS A 41 -4.66 1.46 -4.73
CA CYS A 41 -4.78 2.85 -5.07
C CYS A 41 -4.41 3.68 -3.85
N TRP A 42 -3.44 4.57 -4.00
CA TRP A 42 -3.13 5.54 -2.98
C TRP A 42 -3.11 6.97 -3.54
N GLU A 43 -3.59 7.91 -2.74
CA GLU A 43 -3.61 9.33 -3.09
C GLU A 43 -3.17 10.19 -1.91
N LYS A 44 -2.41 11.24 -2.20
CA LYS A 44 -1.98 12.29 -1.28
C LYS A 44 -3.02 13.41 -1.31
N ALA A 45 -3.69 13.66 -0.19
CA ALA A 45 -4.63 14.75 -0.03
C ALA A 45 -4.22 15.57 1.20
N GLY A 46 -3.84 16.83 1.03
CA GLY A 46 -3.74 17.80 2.15
C GLY A 46 -2.83 17.42 3.33
N GLY A 47 -1.83 16.55 3.15
CA GLY A 47 -0.95 16.08 4.24
C GLY A 47 -1.32 14.71 4.82
N GLU A 48 -2.31 14.04 4.23
CA GLU A 48 -2.60 12.62 4.47
C GLU A 48 -2.52 11.84 3.16
N ILE A 49 -2.35 10.53 3.29
CA ILE A 49 -2.37 9.57 2.21
C ILE A 49 -3.51 8.62 2.45
N LEU A 50 -4.45 8.58 1.53
CA LEU A 50 -5.51 7.60 1.51
C LEU A 50 -4.99 6.40 0.73
N ILE A 51 -4.95 5.23 1.36
CA ILE A 51 -4.58 3.97 0.75
C ILE A 51 -5.83 3.10 0.75
N SER A 52 -6.26 2.71 -0.44
CA SER A 52 -7.35 1.78 -0.65
C SER A 52 -6.90 0.65 -1.55
N GLY A 53 -7.39 -0.55 -1.31
CA GLY A 53 -7.00 -1.69 -2.11
C GLY A 53 -7.78 -2.94 -1.78
N SER A 54 -7.53 -3.96 -2.57
CA SER A 54 -7.98 -5.32 -2.29
C SER A 54 -6.82 -6.28 -2.44
N ALA A 55 -6.56 -7.01 -1.36
CA ALA A 55 -5.65 -8.13 -1.31
C ALA A 55 -6.47 -9.44 -1.40
N PRO A 56 -6.01 -10.45 -2.15
CA PRO A 56 -6.65 -11.76 -2.15
C PRO A 56 -6.64 -12.38 -0.73
N ALA A 57 -7.64 -13.21 -0.43
CA ALA A 57 -7.86 -13.77 0.92
C ALA A 57 -6.65 -14.52 1.50
N ASN A 58 -5.82 -15.12 0.66
CA ASN A 58 -4.60 -15.82 1.09
C ASN A 58 -3.41 -14.87 1.33
N SER A 59 -3.47 -13.58 0.98
CA SER A 59 -2.34 -12.65 1.11
C SER A 59 -2.50 -11.68 2.26
N THR A 60 -1.39 -11.29 2.88
CA THR A 60 -1.37 -10.22 3.88
C THR A 60 -0.70 -8.99 3.31
N ALA A 61 -1.43 -7.89 3.23
CA ALA A 61 -0.88 -6.59 2.87
C ALA A 61 -0.32 -5.87 4.10
N PHE A 62 0.87 -5.28 3.96
CA PHE A 62 1.53 -4.46 4.94
C PHE A 62 1.82 -3.10 4.32
N LEU A 63 1.36 -2.01 4.93
CA LEU A 63 1.74 -0.67 4.52
C LEU A 63 2.94 -0.21 5.34
N ARG A 64 3.97 0.28 4.65
CA ARG A 64 5.08 1.01 5.26
C ARG A 64 4.72 2.48 5.34
N LEU A 65 4.65 3.01 6.54
CA LEU A 65 4.42 4.42 6.85
C LEU A 65 5.68 5.25 6.53
N PRO A 66 5.54 6.57 6.31
CA PRO A 66 6.70 7.47 6.14
C PRO A 66 7.63 7.48 7.36
N ASP A 67 7.10 7.27 8.57
CA ASP A 67 7.88 7.08 9.82
C ASP A 67 8.71 5.77 9.85
N GLY A 68 8.64 4.94 8.80
CA GLY A 68 9.32 3.64 8.72
C GLY A 68 8.59 2.49 9.42
N LYS A 69 7.52 2.79 10.17
CA LYS A 69 6.65 1.79 10.83
C LYS A 69 5.84 1.01 9.79
N ARG A 70 5.51 -0.24 10.09
CA ARG A 70 4.71 -1.11 9.22
C ARG A 70 3.37 -1.39 9.88
N ILE A 71 2.28 -1.25 9.14
CA ILE A 71 0.93 -1.59 9.59
C ILE A 71 0.37 -2.71 8.73
N GLY A 72 -0.18 -3.73 9.38
CA GLY A 72 -0.87 -4.82 8.68
C GLY A 72 -2.26 -4.38 8.26
N LEU A 73 -2.50 -4.34 6.95
CA LEU A 73 -3.81 -4.06 6.35
C LEU A 73 -4.70 -5.30 6.33
N GLY A 74 -4.09 -6.49 6.36
CA GLY A 74 -4.79 -7.78 6.31
C GLY A 74 -5.06 -8.26 4.89
N ASN A 75 -6.11 -9.06 4.75
CA ASN A 75 -6.60 -9.62 3.49
C ASN A 75 -8.00 -9.08 3.17
N GLY A 76 -8.42 -9.13 1.91
CA GLY A 76 -9.69 -8.55 1.46
C GLY A 76 -9.56 -7.07 1.09
N ARG A 77 -10.68 -6.35 1.15
CA ARG A 77 -10.74 -4.92 0.81
C ARG A 77 -10.40 -4.08 2.03
N PHE A 78 -9.43 -3.18 1.89
CA PHE A 78 -9.00 -2.27 2.93
C PHE A 78 -9.03 -0.83 2.41
N ALA A 79 -9.32 0.11 3.31
CA ALA A 79 -9.25 1.54 3.06
C ALA A 79 -8.80 2.21 4.35
N ILE A 80 -7.64 2.86 4.33
CA ILE A 80 -7.09 3.57 5.47
C ILE A 80 -6.55 4.93 5.03
N SER A 81 -6.63 5.92 5.91
CA SER A 81 -5.92 7.19 5.76
C SER A 81 -4.74 7.22 6.72
N VAL A 82 -3.61 7.69 6.21
CA VAL A 82 -2.34 7.82 6.93
C VAL A 82 -1.94 9.28 6.85
N ALA A 83 -1.90 9.97 7.99
CA ALA A 83 -1.27 11.29 8.03
C ALA A 83 0.21 11.16 7.66
N THR A 84 0.65 11.86 6.61
CA THR A 84 2.08 11.99 6.35
C THR A 84 2.59 12.98 7.37
N LYS A 85 3.23 12.49 8.43
CA LYS A 85 3.83 13.37 9.43
C LYS A 85 5.05 14.05 8.81
N GLY A 86 4.81 15.16 8.10
CA GLY A 86 5.80 16.20 7.88
C GLY A 86 5.69 17.18 9.04
N ASP A 87 6.30 16.87 10.18
CA ASP A 87 6.53 17.85 11.23
C ASP A 87 7.63 17.37 12.19
N ASN A 88 8.87 17.76 11.90
CA ASN A 88 9.63 18.75 12.67
C ASN A 88 11.10 18.81 12.21
#